data_AF-A0A9P5WNI1-F1
#
_entry.id   AF-A0A9P5WNI1-F1
#
_cell.length_a   1.000
_cell.length_b   1.000
_cell.length_c   1.000
_cell.angle_alpha   90.00
_cell.angle_beta   90.00
_cell.angle_gamma   90.00
#
_symmetry.space_group_name_H-M   'P 1'
#
loop_
_entity.id
_entity.type
_entity.pdbx_description
1 polymer ?
#
loop_
_entity_poly.entity_id
_entity_poly.type
_entity_poly.pdbx_seq_one_letter_code
_entity_poly.pdbx_strand_id
1 'polypeptide(L)'
;MLRQITRTLPRSKAQIRSLTSARSVDEPSANYRPGKEGFAPGMPHPPGSSASPQPPAPPRTVDSLPEMSKKHEVKADGSPAQKFKYEMTKLRHAYQKEHFAGEDAKRVEVKRQRDGSLRRLQQRQEKDRLENESRIAFERLMQPSGEPQSGPERQAQIAEFVKERKVKRQANFRKAEERASEKRLDSMIRLYHSADDFVTMENLDAKVNEFYETGVMLQSKVYVPGVQDMVGDVMENGGQVSYANLLKREQELKDALEGTVCGGKVGYESAKAKVESA
;
A
#
# COMPACT_ATOMS: atom_id res chain seq x y z
N MET A 1 10.37 -26.77 16.20
CA MET A 1 10.80 -25.51 15.54
C MET A 1 10.35 -25.51 14.08
N LEU A 2 9.15 -25.00 13.78
CA LEU A 2 8.66 -24.89 12.40
C LEU A 2 9.23 -23.63 11.74
N ARG A 3 10.05 -23.80 10.69
CA ARG A 3 10.53 -22.69 9.86
C ARG A 3 9.36 -22.19 9.01
N GLN A 4 8.89 -20.96 9.27
CA GLN A 4 7.91 -20.29 8.42
C GLN A 4 8.53 -20.09 7.02
N ILE A 5 8.10 -20.89 6.05
CA ILE A 5 8.48 -20.69 4.65
C ILE A 5 7.58 -19.59 4.09
N THR A 6 8.03 -18.35 4.16
CA THR A 6 7.40 -17.24 3.43
C THR A 6 7.59 -17.50 1.94
N ARG A 7 6.57 -18.05 1.27
CA ARG A 7 6.58 -18.20 -0.19
C ARG A 7 6.54 -16.81 -0.82
N THR A 8 7.71 -16.28 -1.16
CA THR A 8 7.81 -15.09 -2.00
C THR A 8 7.27 -15.46 -3.38
N LEU A 9 6.10 -14.93 -3.74
CA LEU A 9 5.58 -15.09 -5.10
C LEU A 9 6.63 -14.54 -6.08
N PRO A 10 6.89 -15.25 -7.19
CA PRO A 10 7.77 -14.72 -8.22
C PRO A 10 7.24 -13.37 -8.64
N ARG A 11 8.10 -12.34 -8.56
CA ARG A 11 7.73 -11.00 -9.05
C ARG A 11 7.18 -11.16 -10.45
N SER A 12 6.01 -10.58 -10.71
CA SER A 12 5.45 -10.54 -12.04
C SER A 12 6.56 -10.08 -12.98
N LYS A 13 6.87 -10.87 -14.01
CA LYS A 13 7.80 -10.46 -15.04
C LYS A 13 7.14 -9.27 -15.71
N ALA A 14 7.43 -8.06 -15.24
CA ALA A 14 7.08 -6.85 -15.95
C ALA A 14 7.76 -6.95 -17.32
N GLN A 15 7.00 -7.36 -18.33
CA GLN A 15 7.51 -7.57 -19.70
C GLN A 15 7.91 -6.25 -20.37
N ILE A 16 7.74 -5.13 -19.66
CA ILE A 16 8.20 -3.81 -20.07
C ILE A 16 9.12 -3.28 -18.97
N ARG A 17 10.40 -3.69 -19.01
CA ARG A 17 11.49 -3.07 -18.25
C ARG A 17 11.97 -1.77 -18.93
N SER A 18 11.06 -0.89 -19.31
CA SER A 18 11.37 0.53 -19.32
C SER A 18 10.63 1.11 -18.12
N LEU A 19 11.27 1.04 -16.95
CA LEU A 19 10.88 1.88 -15.83
C LEU A 19 11.15 3.32 -16.27
N THR A 20 10.15 3.91 -16.92
CA THR A 20 10.09 5.32 -17.22
C THR A 20 9.96 6.05 -15.90
N SER A 21 11.11 6.38 -15.31
CA SER A 21 11.22 7.61 -14.55
C SER A 21 10.77 8.72 -15.51
N ALA A 22 9.51 9.13 -15.40
CA ALA A 22 9.00 10.34 -16.02
C ALA A 22 9.78 11.54 -15.43
N ARG A 23 10.99 11.76 -15.94
CA ARG A 23 11.71 13.01 -15.85
C ARG A 23 11.21 13.86 -17.01
N SER A 24 10.72 15.04 -16.69
CA SER A 24 10.44 16.10 -17.66
C SER A 24 11.67 16.31 -18.54
N VAL A 25 11.48 16.25 -19.85
CA VAL A 25 12.53 16.30 -20.90
C VAL A 25 12.81 17.74 -21.35
N ASP A 26 12.36 18.75 -20.58
CA ASP A 26 12.31 20.12 -21.08
C ASP A 26 13.61 20.93 -21.00
N GLU A 27 14.76 20.34 -20.65
CA GLU A 27 16.05 21.06 -20.74
C GLU A 27 17.23 20.19 -21.26
N PRO A 28 17.66 20.38 -22.52
CA PRO A 28 18.86 19.74 -23.05
C PRO A 28 20.11 20.59 -22.73
N SER A 29 20.73 20.33 -21.57
CA SER A 29 22.21 20.39 -21.33
C SER A 29 22.62 20.58 -19.85
N ALA A 30 21.70 20.83 -18.92
CA ALA A 30 22.01 21.18 -17.52
C ALA A 30 21.92 20.03 -16.49
N ASN A 31 22.03 18.77 -16.90
CA ASN A 31 21.78 17.61 -16.02
C ASN A 31 22.95 17.23 -15.08
N TYR A 32 23.95 18.09 -14.90
CA TYR A 32 25.01 17.83 -13.93
C TYR A 32 24.49 17.97 -12.50
N ARG A 33 24.50 16.87 -11.75
CA ARG A 33 24.30 16.85 -10.30
C ARG A 33 25.61 16.40 -9.66
N PRO A 34 26.34 17.29 -8.95
CA PRO A 34 27.58 16.94 -8.29
C PRO A 34 27.42 15.67 -7.44
N GLY A 35 28.25 14.67 -7.72
CA GLY A 35 28.26 13.38 -7.01
C GLY A 35 27.08 12.44 -7.30
N LYS A 36 26.22 12.74 -8.27
CA LYS A 36 25.10 11.85 -8.65
C LYS A 36 25.10 11.48 -10.13
N GLU A 37 25.03 12.46 -11.03
CA GLU A 37 24.75 12.21 -12.45
C GLU A 37 25.38 13.29 -13.34
N GLY A 38 25.77 12.91 -14.56
CA GLY A 38 26.31 13.81 -15.59
C GLY A 38 27.81 14.10 -15.46
N PHE A 39 28.40 14.63 -16.53
CA PHE A 39 29.77 15.13 -16.52
C PHE A 39 29.80 16.56 -15.95
N ALA A 40 30.84 16.87 -15.18
CA ALA A 40 31.02 18.21 -14.64
C ALA A 40 31.16 19.25 -15.77
N PRO A 41 30.65 20.47 -15.59
CA PRO A 41 30.81 21.52 -16.59
C PRO A 41 32.31 21.77 -16.85
N GLY A 42 32.71 21.73 -18.12
CA GLY A 42 34.10 21.90 -18.55
C GLY A 42 34.93 20.62 -18.66
N MET A 43 34.42 19.46 -18.19
CA MET A 43 35.06 18.17 -18.42
C MET A 43 34.50 17.54 -19.71
N PRO A 44 35.34 17.22 -20.71
CA PRO A 44 34.88 16.50 -21.88
C PRO A 44 34.43 15.09 -21.46
N HIS A 45 33.35 14.61 -22.08
CA HIS A 45 32.92 13.23 -21.93
C HIS A 45 33.89 12.30 -22.69
N PRO A 46 34.09 11.04 -22.25
CA PRO A 46 34.98 10.12 -22.91
C PRO A 46 34.54 9.84 -24.36
N PRO A 47 35.49 9.64 -25.29
CA PRO A 47 35.16 9.41 -26.69
C PRO A 47 34.26 8.17 -26.84
N GLY A 48 33.17 8.31 -27.60
CA GLY A 48 32.17 7.26 -27.80
C GLY A 48 31.05 7.21 -26.76
N SER A 49 31.08 8.08 -25.73
CA SER A 49 29.95 8.27 -24.81
C SER A 49 29.12 9.50 -25.20
N SER A 50 27.88 9.60 -24.71
CA SER A 50 27.08 10.82 -24.84
C SER A 50 27.23 11.68 -23.58
N ALA A 51 27.38 13.00 -23.74
CA ALA A 51 27.49 13.94 -22.61
C ALA A 51 26.23 13.94 -21.71
N SER A 52 25.06 13.69 -22.29
CA SER A 52 23.80 13.50 -21.59
C SER A 52 23.37 12.04 -21.65
N PRO A 53 22.67 11.52 -20.62
CA PRO A 53 22.03 10.22 -20.71
C PRO A 53 21.03 10.25 -21.87
N GLN A 54 21.01 9.17 -22.67
CA GLN A 54 20.04 9.05 -23.75
C GLN A 54 18.62 9.11 -23.17
N PRO A 55 17.70 9.88 -23.80
CA PRO A 55 16.32 9.89 -23.34
C PRO A 55 15.76 8.46 -23.39
N PRO A 56 14.93 8.06 -22.40
CA PRO A 56 14.31 6.75 -22.42
C PRO A 56 13.50 6.59 -23.70
N ALA A 57 13.56 5.41 -24.32
CA ALA A 57 12.77 5.12 -25.52
C ALA A 57 11.28 5.38 -25.24
N PRO A 58 10.53 5.97 -26.20
CA PRO A 58 9.10 6.20 -26.02
C PRO A 58 8.39 4.86 -25.76
N PRO A 59 7.35 4.86 -24.92
CA PRO A 59 6.59 3.65 -24.66
C PRO A 59 5.98 3.13 -25.96
N ARG A 60 6.02 1.81 -26.15
CA ARG A 60 5.29 1.18 -27.25
C ARG A 60 3.78 1.36 -27.01
N THR A 61 3.12 1.91 -28.01
CA THR A 61 1.67 2.11 -28.09
C THR A 61 1.08 1.16 -29.13
N VAL A 62 -0.25 1.05 -29.14
CA VAL A 62 -0.97 0.28 -30.17
C VAL A 62 -0.58 0.70 -31.59
N ASP A 63 -0.35 1.99 -31.82
CA ASP A 63 0.01 2.53 -33.15
C ASP A 63 1.44 2.18 -33.57
N SER A 64 2.31 1.84 -32.62
CA SER A 64 3.68 1.42 -32.88
C SER A 64 3.82 -0.06 -33.24
N LEU A 65 2.72 -0.82 -33.16
CA LEU A 65 2.72 -2.23 -33.53
C LEU A 65 2.83 -2.37 -35.05
N PRO A 66 3.77 -3.21 -35.55
CA PRO A 66 3.83 -3.49 -36.97
C PRO A 66 2.55 -4.19 -37.41
N GLU A 67 2.03 -3.82 -38.59
CA GLU A 67 0.95 -4.56 -39.23
C GLU A 67 1.38 -5.99 -39.54
N MET A 68 0.41 -6.92 -39.54
CA MET A 68 0.68 -8.30 -39.89
C MET A 68 1.27 -8.38 -41.30
N SER A 69 2.42 -9.03 -41.44
CA SER A 69 3.12 -9.07 -42.73
C SER A 69 2.25 -9.74 -43.80
N LYS A 70 2.04 -9.03 -44.92
CA LYS A 70 1.33 -9.55 -46.11
C LYS A 70 1.98 -10.82 -46.69
N LYS A 71 3.26 -11.07 -46.38
CA LYS A 71 3.98 -12.29 -46.77
C LYS A 71 3.39 -13.57 -46.17
N HIS A 72 2.59 -13.45 -45.11
CA HIS A 72 1.92 -14.58 -44.47
C HIS A 72 0.49 -14.80 -44.96
N GLU A 73 0.01 -14.03 -45.95
CA GLU A 73 -1.28 -14.32 -46.57
C GLU A 73 -1.21 -15.67 -47.29
N VAL A 74 -1.98 -16.63 -46.78
CA VAL A 74 -2.04 -17.99 -47.33
C VAL A 74 -2.86 -17.93 -48.62
N LYS A 75 -2.26 -18.36 -49.74
CA LYS A 75 -2.97 -18.52 -51.02
C LYS A 75 -4.13 -19.53 -50.85
N ALA A 76 -5.17 -19.44 -51.69
CA ALA A 76 -6.36 -20.29 -51.60
C ALA A 76 -6.02 -21.81 -51.51
N ASP A 77 -4.97 -22.24 -52.23
CA ASP A 77 -4.51 -23.64 -52.30
C ASP A 77 -3.48 -24.02 -51.20
N GLY A 78 -3.37 -23.23 -50.14
CA GLY A 78 -2.44 -23.49 -49.05
C GLY A 78 -2.74 -24.80 -48.31
N SER A 79 -1.67 -25.50 -47.92
CA SER A 79 -1.75 -26.71 -47.09
C SER A 79 -2.50 -26.42 -45.77
N PRO A 80 -3.27 -27.37 -45.21
CA PRO A 80 -3.96 -27.18 -43.92
C PRO A 80 -3.04 -26.67 -42.80
N ALA A 81 -1.78 -27.12 -42.77
CA ALA A 81 -0.80 -26.66 -41.79
C ALA A 81 -0.42 -25.17 -41.95
N GLN A 82 -0.42 -24.65 -43.18
CA GLN A 82 -0.16 -23.22 -43.45
C GLN A 82 -1.34 -22.37 -43.00
N LYS A 83 -2.58 -22.82 -43.25
CA LYS A 83 -3.80 -22.16 -42.77
C LYS A 83 -3.81 -22.06 -41.24
N PHE A 84 -3.50 -23.14 -40.55
CA PHE A 84 -3.38 -23.14 -39.09
C PHE A 84 -2.30 -22.16 -38.56
N LYS A 85 -1.11 -22.14 -39.18
CA LYS A 85 -0.04 -21.19 -38.79
C LYS A 85 -0.47 -19.74 -38.99
N TYR A 86 -1.21 -19.45 -40.06
CA TYR A 86 -1.76 -18.13 -40.31
C TYR A 86 -2.80 -17.74 -39.26
N GLU A 87 -3.74 -18.64 -38.93
CA GLU A 87 -4.72 -18.42 -37.86
C GLU A 87 -4.06 -18.16 -36.51
N MET A 88 -3.04 -18.94 -36.16
CA MET A 88 -2.27 -18.73 -34.92
C MET A 88 -1.52 -17.39 -34.93
N THR A 89 -1.00 -16.95 -36.07
CA THR A 89 -0.33 -15.65 -36.20
C THR A 89 -1.33 -14.50 -36.05
N LYS A 90 -2.50 -14.60 -36.70
CA LYS A 90 -3.60 -13.66 -36.57
C LYS A 90 -4.06 -13.55 -35.11
N LEU A 91 -4.21 -14.69 -34.44
CA LEU A 91 -4.58 -14.75 -33.03
C LEU A 91 -3.52 -14.10 -32.13
N ARG A 92 -2.23 -14.37 -32.35
CA ARG A 92 -1.14 -13.70 -31.62
C ARG A 92 -1.17 -12.18 -31.80
N HIS A 93 -1.39 -11.70 -33.01
CA HIS A 93 -1.47 -10.26 -33.30
C HIS A 93 -2.68 -9.60 -32.64
N ALA A 94 -3.83 -10.27 -32.64
CA ALA A 94 -5.03 -9.82 -31.95
C ALA A 94 -4.79 -9.68 -30.42
N TYR A 95 -4.27 -10.74 -29.78
CA TYR A 95 -3.93 -10.69 -28.35
C TYR A 95 -2.89 -9.62 -28.03
N GLN A 96 -1.90 -9.43 -28.90
CA GLN A 96 -0.89 -8.38 -28.73
C GLN A 96 -1.54 -7.00 -28.79
N LYS A 97 -2.41 -6.76 -29.77
CA LYS A 97 -3.14 -5.48 -29.93
C LYS A 97 -4.03 -5.19 -28.73
N GLU A 98 -4.81 -6.17 -28.28
CA GLU A 98 -5.66 -6.06 -27.08
C GLU A 98 -4.84 -5.80 -25.81
N HIS A 99 -3.71 -6.49 -25.65
CA HIS A 99 -2.80 -6.28 -24.53
C HIS A 99 -2.28 -4.83 -24.48
N PHE A 100 -1.77 -4.30 -25.60
CA PHE A 100 -1.29 -2.92 -25.66
C PHE A 100 -2.42 -1.90 -25.45
N ALA A 101 -3.62 -2.15 -26.01
CA ALA A 101 -4.77 -1.27 -25.78
C ALA A 101 -5.17 -1.23 -24.30
N GLY A 102 -5.17 -2.38 -23.62
CA GLY A 102 -5.42 -2.47 -22.18
C GLY A 102 -4.34 -1.80 -21.34
N GLU A 103 -3.06 -1.90 -21.73
CA GLU A 103 -1.98 -1.18 -21.06
C GLU A 103 -2.07 0.33 -21.24
N ASP A 104 -2.36 0.82 -22.45
CA ASP A 104 -2.48 2.24 -22.73
C ASP A 104 -3.65 2.85 -21.96
N ALA A 105 -4.80 2.16 -21.88
CA ALA A 105 -5.92 2.57 -21.03
C ALA A 105 -5.52 2.65 -19.54
N LYS A 106 -4.80 1.64 -19.03
CA LYS A 106 -4.27 1.64 -17.65
C LYS A 106 -3.30 2.80 -17.42
N ARG A 107 -2.41 3.09 -18.36
CA ARG A 107 -1.44 4.20 -18.25
C ARG A 107 -2.16 5.55 -18.19
N VAL A 108 -3.19 5.75 -19.02
CA VAL A 108 -4.01 6.98 -19.00
C VAL A 108 -4.69 7.15 -17.66
N GLU A 109 -5.30 6.09 -17.11
CA GLU A 109 -5.97 6.16 -15.80
C GLU A 109 -4.98 6.41 -14.66
N VAL A 110 -3.82 5.73 -14.65
CA VAL A 110 -2.76 5.98 -13.64
C VAL A 110 -2.26 7.42 -13.71
N LYS A 111 -2.07 7.96 -14.92
CA LYS A 111 -1.67 9.36 -15.10
C LYS A 111 -2.74 10.31 -14.56
N ARG A 112 -4.02 10.07 -14.89
CA ARG A 112 -5.16 10.83 -14.38
C ARG A 112 -5.23 10.83 -12.85
N GLN A 113 -5.04 9.67 -12.22
CA GLN A 113 -5.02 9.54 -10.76
C GLN A 113 -3.84 10.29 -10.14
N ARG A 114 -2.65 10.19 -10.75
CA ARG A 114 -1.46 10.90 -10.29
C ARG A 114 -1.61 12.41 -10.38
N ASP A 115 -2.11 12.92 -11.50
CA ASP A 115 -2.35 14.34 -11.71
C ASP A 115 -3.43 14.86 -10.75
N GLY A 116 -4.50 14.08 -10.55
CA GLY A 116 -5.54 14.37 -9.56
C GLY A 116 -5.00 14.41 -8.11
N SER A 117 -4.13 13.48 -7.75
CA SER A 117 -3.47 13.46 -6.44
C SER A 117 -2.54 14.66 -6.24
N LEU A 118 -1.78 15.03 -7.28
CA LEU A 118 -0.87 16.17 -7.25
C LEU A 118 -1.62 17.49 -7.08
N ARG A 119 -2.74 17.65 -7.79
CA ARG A 119 -3.62 18.83 -7.65
C ARG A 119 -4.21 18.96 -6.25
N ARG A 120 -4.66 17.84 -5.64
CA ARG A 120 -5.15 17.85 -4.25
C ARG A 120 -4.05 18.22 -3.25
N LEU A 121 -2.82 17.76 -3.48
CA LEU A 121 -1.69 18.09 -2.64
C LEU A 121 -1.36 19.58 -2.71
N GLN A 122 -1.35 20.16 -3.92
CA GLN A 122 -1.15 21.61 -4.12
C GLN A 122 -2.24 22.43 -3.43
N GLN A 123 -3.52 22.06 -3.60
CA GLN A 123 -4.63 22.72 -2.92
C GLN A 123 -4.53 22.67 -1.39
N ARG A 124 -4.08 21.53 -0.83
CA ARG A 124 -3.81 21.43 0.61
C ARG A 124 -2.70 22.39 1.03
N GLN A 125 -1.58 22.42 0.29
CA GLN A 125 -0.46 23.31 0.61
C GLN A 125 -0.84 24.79 0.53
N GLU A 126 -1.64 25.19 -0.48
CA GLU A 126 -2.15 26.55 -0.61
C GLU A 126 -3.08 26.91 0.55
N LYS A 127 -3.99 26.00 0.92
CA LYS A 127 -4.89 26.20 2.06
C LYS A 127 -4.10 26.33 3.36
N ASP A 128 -3.17 25.42 3.63
CA ASP A 128 -2.32 25.44 4.82
C ASP A 128 -1.49 26.73 4.87
N ARG A 129 -1.02 27.21 3.72
CA ARG A 129 -0.30 28.47 3.60
C ARG A 129 -1.20 29.67 3.95
N LEU A 130 -2.42 29.74 3.42
CA LEU A 130 -3.38 30.81 3.72
C LEU A 130 -3.84 30.77 5.19
N GLU A 131 -4.07 29.58 5.76
CA GLU A 131 -4.39 29.41 7.18
C GLU A 131 -3.22 29.88 8.06
N ASN A 132 -1.97 29.58 7.67
CA ASN A 132 -0.80 30.05 8.40
C ASN A 132 -0.60 31.56 8.26
N GLU A 133 -0.79 32.13 7.07
CA GLU A 133 -0.71 33.58 6.83
C GLU A 133 -1.79 34.34 7.61
N SER A 134 -3.03 33.84 7.63
CA SER A 134 -4.12 34.43 8.42
C SER A 134 -3.88 34.30 9.93
N ARG A 135 -3.34 33.18 10.39
CA ARG A 135 -2.91 33.00 11.79
C ARG A 135 -1.82 33.99 12.18
N ILE A 136 -0.78 34.15 11.36
CA ILE A 136 0.31 35.10 11.60
C ILE A 136 -0.21 36.55 11.57
N ALA A 137 -1.11 36.87 10.65
CA ALA A 137 -1.73 38.20 10.57
C ALA A 137 -2.58 38.51 11.81
N PHE A 138 -3.39 37.54 12.25
CA PHE A 138 -4.17 37.64 13.48
C PHE A 138 -3.27 37.78 14.71
N GLU A 139 -2.21 36.97 14.79
CA GLU A 139 -1.23 37.04 15.87
C GLU A 139 -0.51 38.40 15.89
N ARG A 140 -0.16 38.96 14.74
CA ARG A 140 0.41 40.32 14.63
C ARG A 140 -0.56 41.41 15.07
N LEU A 141 -1.86 41.27 14.78
CA LEU A 141 -2.88 42.24 15.18
C LEU A 141 -3.16 42.19 16.69
N MET A 142 -3.09 40.98 17.28
CA MET A 142 -3.32 40.75 18.70
C MET A 142 -2.07 40.94 19.57
N GLN A 143 -0.88 41.01 18.97
CA GLN A 143 0.32 41.40 19.70
C GLN A 143 0.24 42.90 20.01
N PRO A 144 0.13 43.31 21.29
CA PRO A 144 0.34 44.71 21.64
C PRO A 144 1.72 45.11 21.13
N SER A 145 1.85 46.30 20.56
CA SER A 145 3.04 46.85 19.90
C SER A 145 4.23 47.04 20.85
N GLY A 146 4.68 45.96 21.50
CA GLY A 146 5.90 45.89 22.26
C GLY A 146 7.05 45.65 21.30
N GLU A 147 8.07 46.49 21.37
CA GLU A 147 9.35 46.26 20.71
C GLU A 147 9.82 44.82 20.98
N PRO A 148 10.49 44.15 20.02
CA PRO A 148 11.01 42.81 20.24
C PRO A 148 11.99 42.87 21.41
N GLN A 149 11.52 42.50 22.61
CA GLN A 149 12.33 42.41 23.82
C GLN A 149 13.34 41.29 23.61
N SER A 150 14.45 41.61 22.95
CA SER A 150 15.65 40.78 22.84
C SER A 150 16.44 40.87 24.16
N GLY A 151 15.77 40.56 25.27
CA GLY A 151 16.34 40.60 26.61
C GLY A 151 16.56 39.20 27.21
N PRO A 152 17.32 39.10 28.31
CA PRO A 152 17.52 37.85 29.07
C PRO A 152 16.20 37.25 29.57
N GLU A 153 15.17 38.06 29.80
CA GLU A 153 13.82 37.61 30.17
C GLU A 153 13.17 36.73 29.10
N ARG A 154 13.34 37.09 27.81
CA ARG A 154 12.86 36.27 26.69
C ARG A 154 13.60 34.93 26.62
N GLN A 155 14.89 34.91 26.94
CA GLN A 155 15.65 33.66 27.00
C GLN A 155 15.15 32.75 28.13
N ALA A 156 14.80 33.32 29.29
CA ALA A 156 14.19 32.58 30.38
C ALA A 156 12.83 31.98 29.99
N GLN A 157 11.96 32.77 29.34
CA GLN A 157 10.66 32.29 28.82
C GLN A 157 10.83 31.18 27.78
N ILE A 158 11.81 31.30 26.87
CA ILE A 158 12.13 30.25 25.91
C ILE A 158 12.61 28.98 26.65
N ALA A 159 13.45 29.12 27.66
CA ALA A 159 13.92 27.98 28.46
C ALA A 159 12.76 27.28 29.19
N GLU A 160 11.81 28.02 29.74
CA GLU A 160 10.60 27.47 30.34
C GLU A 160 9.72 26.75 29.32
N PHE A 161 9.48 27.36 28.15
CA PHE A 161 8.73 26.73 27.07
C PHE A 161 9.40 25.43 26.58
N VAL A 162 10.73 25.40 26.48
CA VAL A 162 11.48 24.20 26.11
C VAL A 162 11.35 23.12 27.19
N LYS A 163 11.37 23.47 28.48
CA LYS A 163 11.12 22.54 29.59
C LYS A 163 9.70 21.97 29.50
N GLU A 164 8.69 22.81 29.35
CA GLU A 164 7.29 22.39 29.22
C GLU A 164 7.08 21.48 28.00
N ARG A 165 7.67 21.83 26.86
CA ARG A 165 7.65 21.01 25.64
C ARG A 165 8.29 19.64 25.86
N LYS A 166 9.40 19.58 26.61
CA LYS A 166 10.07 18.32 26.96
C LYS A 166 9.16 17.45 27.85
N VAL A 167 8.51 18.04 28.84
CA VAL A 167 7.53 17.35 29.71
C VAL A 167 6.36 16.81 28.87
N LYS A 168 5.76 17.62 27.99
CA LYS A 168 4.68 17.18 27.10
C LYS A 168 5.11 16.03 26.17
N ARG A 169 6.31 16.11 25.59
CA ARG A 169 6.86 15.02 24.75
C ARG A 169 7.03 13.73 25.54
N GLN A 170 7.55 13.82 26.77
CA GLN A 170 7.73 12.66 27.63
C GLN A 170 6.39 12.04 28.05
N ALA A 171 5.40 12.86 28.39
CA ALA A 171 4.05 12.38 28.69
C ALA A 171 3.41 11.69 27.47
N ASN A 172 3.55 12.26 26.27
CA ASN A 172 3.05 11.66 25.04
C ASN A 172 3.76 10.33 24.71
N PHE A 173 5.07 10.25 24.96
CA PHE A 173 5.84 9.03 24.78
C PHE A 173 5.34 7.93 25.72
N ARG A 174 5.20 8.22 27.03
CA ARG A 174 4.68 7.28 28.02
C ARG A 174 3.28 6.80 27.65
N LYS A 175 2.38 7.71 27.27
CA LYS A 175 1.02 7.36 26.81
C LYS A 175 1.02 6.47 25.57
N ALA A 176 1.94 6.68 24.64
CA ALA A 176 2.09 5.83 23.46
C ALA A 176 2.63 4.44 23.82
N GLU A 177 3.58 4.38 24.75
CA GLU A 177 4.16 3.14 25.28
C GLU A 177 3.13 2.32 26.06
N GLU A 178 2.33 2.96 26.92
CA GLU A 178 1.19 2.38 27.63
C GLU A 178 0.22 1.73 26.63
N ARG A 179 -0.27 2.48 25.63
CA ARG A 179 -1.13 1.94 24.57
C ARG A 179 -0.52 0.77 23.81
N ALA A 180 0.79 0.79 23.57
CA ALA A 180 1.48 -0.32 22.91
C ALA A 180 1.59 -1.54 23.82
N SER A 181 1.77 -1.34 25.14
CA SER A 181 1.75 -2.42 26.13
C SER A 181 0.36 -3.04 26.26
N GLU A 182 -0.71 -2.24 26.27
CA GLU A 182 -2.10 -2.70 26.30
C GLU A 182 -2.43 -3.59 25.10
N LYS A 183 -2.04 -3.16 23.89
CA LYS A 183 -2.21 -3.97 22.66
C LYS A 183 -1.46 -5.30 22.71
N ARG A 184 -0.25 -5.31 23.28
CA ARG A 184 0.53 -6.54 23.45
C ARG A 184 -0.19 -7.49 24.41
N LEU A 185 -0.72 -6.97 25.50
CA LEU A 185 -1.45 -7.76 26.49
C LEU A 185 -2.78 -8.29 25.95
N ASP A 186 -3.56 -7.47 25.23
CA ASP A 186 -4.77 -7.92 24.51
C ASP A 186 -4.43 -9.08 23.55
N SER A 187 -3.35 -8.95 22.79
CA SER A 187 -2.88 -10.03 21.91
C SER A 187 -2.51 -11.30 22.68
N MET A 188 -1.92 -11.18 23.88
CA MET A 188 -1.62 -12.33 24.75
C MET A 188 -2.88 -12.96 25.34
N ILE A 189 -3.88 -12.18 25.72
CA ILE A 189 -5.17 -12.67 26.23
C ILE A 189 -5.90 -13.44 25.12
N ARG A 190 -5.91 -12.91 23.90
CA ARG A 190 -6.43 -13.62 22.72
C ARG A 190 -5.70 -14.94 22.51
N LEU A 191 -4.37 -14.93 22.61
CA LEU A 191 -3.57 -16.13 22.47
C LEU A 191 -3.92 -17.16 23.53
N TYR A 192 -4.08 -16.74 24.78
CA TYR A 192 -4.50 -17.60 25.90
C TYR A 192 -5.86 -18.25 25.65
N HIS A 193 -6.85 -17.48 25.17
CA HIS A 193 -8.16 -18.04 24.86
C HIS A 193 -8.18 -18.92 23.60
N SER A 194 -7.25 -18.72 22.67
CA SER A 194 -7.05 -19.61 21.52
C SER A 194 -6.17 -20.83 21.84
N ALA A 195 -5.53 -20.86 23.00
CA ALA A 195 -4.62 -21.95 23.37
C ALA A 195 -5.35 -23.27 23.59
N ASP A 196 -6.65 -23.22 23.92
CA ASP A 196 -7.52 -24.40 24.03
C ASP A 196 -7.59 -25.18 22.70
N ASP A 197 -7.41 -24.49 21.56
CA ASP A 197 -7.40 -25.09 20.22
C ASP A 197 -6.01 -25.60 19.80
N PHE A 198 -4.97 -25.37 20.61
CA PHE A 198 -3.62 -25.78 20.24
C PHE A 198 -3.44 -27.29 20.35
N VAL A 199 -2.77 -27.84 19.35
CA VAL A 199 -2.49 -29.27 19.27
C VAL A 199 -1.23 -29.61 20.06
N THR A 200 -1.38 -30.44 21.08
CA THR A 200 -0.34 -31.08 21.88
C THR A 200 -0.22 -32.56 21.48
N MET A 201 0.85 -33.23 21.92
CA MET A 201 1.03 -34.67 21.64
C MET A 201 -0.08 -35.53 22.26
N GLU A 202 -0.71 -35.05 23.33
CA GLU A 202 -1.76 -35.77 24.05
C GLU A 202 -3.14 -35.60 23.41
N ASN A 203 -3.41 -34.47 22.75
CA ASN A 203 -4.71 -34.18 22.12
C ASN A 203 -4.71 -34.37 20.59
N LEU A 204 -3.57 -34.74 19.99
CA LEU A 204 -3.39 -34.86 18.54
C LEU A 204 -4.41 -35.82 17.92
N ASP A 205 -4.51 -37.04 18.45
CA ASP A 205 -5.39 -38.07 17.89
C ASP A 205 -6.87 -37.68 18.00
N ALA A 206 -7.27 -37.05 19.11
CA ALA A 206 -8.63 -36.55 19.30
C ALA A 206 -8.98 -35.47 18.25
N LYS A 207 -8.07 -34.52 18.00
CA LYS A 207 -8.26 -33.46 17.00
C LYS A 207 -8.24 -33.99 15.57
N VAL A 208 -7.42 -35.00 15.28
CA VAL A 208 -7.40 -35.69 13.99
C VAL A 208 -8.73 -36.41 13.76
N ASN A 209 -9.25 -37.11 14.75
CA ASN A 209 -10.56 -37.78 14.66
C ASN A 209 -11.69 -36.76 14.51
N GLU A 210 -11.73 -35.69 15.30
CA GLU A 210 -12.69 -34.58 15.15
C GLU A 210 -12.65 -33.99 13.73
N PHE A 211 -11.45 -33.79 13.18
CA PHE A 211 -11.27 -33.32 11.81
C PHE A 211 -11.77 -34.31 10.76
N TYR A 212 -11.60 -35.62 10.93
CA TYR A 212 -12.12 -36.61 9.99
C TYR A 212 -13.63 -36.81 10.12
N GLU A 213 -14.18 -36.85 11.34
CA GLU A 213 -15.62 -36.96 11.57
C GLU A 213 -16.36 -35.74 11.01
N THR A 214 -15.85 -34.53 11.28
CA THR A 214 -16.43 -33.28 10.79
C THR A 214 -16.10 -33.04 9.31
N GLY A 215 -14.88 -33.36 8.89
CA GLY A 215 -14.35 -33.13 7.54
C GLY A 215 -14.89 -34.08 6.49
N VAL A 216 -15.30 -35.30 6.87
CA VAL A 216 -16.01 -36.22 5.97
C VAL A 216 -17.37 -35.65 5.54
N MET A 217 -18.06 -34.90 6.41
CA MET A 217 -19.28 -34.16 6.03
C MET A 217 -19.00 -32.95 5.12
N LEU A 218 -17.78 -32.40 5.15
CA LEU A 218 -17.34 -31.24 4.39
C LEU A 218 -16.51 -31.59 3.12
N GLN A 219 -16.50 -32.86 2.69
CA GLN A 219 -15.81 -33.30 1.46
C GLN A 219 -16.29 -32.62 0.17
N SER A 220 -17.31 -31.76 0.23
CA SER A 220 -17.54 -30.74 -0.79
C SER A 220 -16.45 -29.67 -0.74
N LYS A 221 -15.27 -29.99 -1.28
CA LYS A 221 -14.17 -29.08 -1.69
C LYS A 221 -14.02 -27.85 -0.80
N VAL A 222 -13.04 -27.84 0.09
CA VAL A 222 -12.58 -26.62 0.79
C VAL A 222 -12.32 -25.53 -0.26
N TYR A 223 -13.32 -24.69 -0.47
CA TYR A 223 -13.27 -23.62 -1.44
C TYR A 223 -12.49 -22.51 -0.76
N VAL A 224 -11.23 -22.36 -1.16
CA VAL A 224 -10.47 -21.18 -0.77
C VAL A 224 -11.02 -20.04 -1.64
N PRO A 225 -11.74 -19.06 -1.06
CA PRO A 225 -12.32 -17.98 -1.86
C PRO A 225 -11.19 -17.28 -2.61
N GLY A 226 -11.30 -17.27 -3.94
CA GLY A 226 -10.40 -16.54 -4.79
C GLY A 226 -10.63 -15.04 -4.66
N VAL A 227 -9.68 -14.25 -5.17
CA VAL A 227 -9.85 -12.79 -5.24
C VAL A 227 -11.12 -12.41 -6.02
N GLN A 228 -11.46 -13.21 -7.02
CA GLN A 228 -12.63 -12.98 -7.86
C GLN A 228 -13.94 -13.20 -7.10
N ASP A 229 -13.99 -14.15 -6.18
CA ASP A 229 -15.17 -14.38 -5.32
C ASP A 229 -15.32 -13.28 -4.29
N MET A 230 -14.21 -12.82 -3.70
CA MET A 230 -14.24 -11.69 -2.77
C MET A 230 -14.71 -10.40 -3.46
N VAL A 231 -14.31 -10.19 -4.73
CA VAL A 231 -14.80 -9.07 -5.53
C VAL A 231 -16.26 -9.27 -5.92
N GLY A 232 -16.65 -10.49 -6.29
CA GLY A 232 -18.04 -10.88 -6.55
C GLY A 232 -18.93 -10.57 -5.36
N ASP A 233 -18.57 -11.03 -4.16
CA ASP A 233 -19.30 -10.74 -2.92
C ASP A 233 -19.47 -9.23 -2.68
N VAL A 234 -18.44 -8.42 -2.96
CA VAL A 234 -18.52 -6.97 -2.81
C VAL A 234 -19.40 -6.33 -3.89
N MET A 235 -19.37 -6.82 -5.12
CA MET A 235 -20.15 -6.22 -6.21
C MET A 235 -21.61 -6.69 -6.23
N GLU A 236 -21.86 -7.98 -6.03
CA GLU A 236 -23.18 -8.62 -6.12
C GLU A 236 -24.03 -8.32 -4.88
N ASN A 237 -23.45 -8.38 -3.69
CA ASN A 237 -24.16 -7.98 -2.48
C ASN A 237 -24.11 -6.46 -2.24
N GLY A 238 -23.58 -5.67 -3.20
CA GLY A 238 -23.46 -4.21 -3.07
C GLY A 238 -22.64 -3.76 -1.86
N GLY A 239 -21.68 -4.58 -1.43
CA GLY A 239 -20.89 -4.37 -0.23
C GLY A 239 -21.63 -4.69 1.07
N GLN A 240 -22.83 -5.28 1.01
CA GLN A 240 -23.54 -5.74 2.20
C GLN A 240 -22.78 -6.89 2.84
N VAL A 241 -22.55 -6.74 4.14
CA VAL A 241 -21.83 -7.71 4.97
C VAL A 241 -22.77 -8.88 5.21
N SER A 242 -22.37 -10.10 4.84
CA SER A 242 -23.11 -11.32 5.18
C SER A 242 -23.51 -11.31 6.66
N TYR A 243 -24.73 -11.76 6.98
CA TYR A 243 -25.26 -11.74 8.34
C TYR A 243 -24.31 -12.38 9.37
N ALA A 244 -23.62 -13.47 9.00
CA ALA A 244 -22.62 -14.10 9.85
C ALA A 244 -21.41 -13.18 10.14
N ASN A 245 -20.94 -12.43 9.14
CA ASN A 245 -19.88 -11.45 9.31
C ASN A 245 -20.37 -10.22 10.10
N LEU A 246 -21.65 -9.85 9.96
CA LEU A 246 -22.26 -8.77 10.72
C LEU A 246 -22.32 -9.13 12.20
N LEU A 247 -22.77 -10.36 12.54
CA LEU A 247 -22.74 -10.89 13.91
C LEU A 247 -21.33 -10.91 14.49
N LYS A 248 -20.33 -11.35 13.73
CA LYS A 248 -18.92 -11.31 14.17
C LYS A 248 -18.47 -9.88 14.48
N ARG A 249 -18.77 -8.91 13.60
CA ARG A 249 -18.44 -7.50 13.83
C ARG A 249 -19.20 -6.91 15.01
N GLU A 250 -20.46 -7.28 15.19
CA GLU A 250 -21.25 -6.87 16.34
C GLU A 250 -20.61 -7.37 17.63
N GLN A 251 -20.18 -8.63 17.66
CA GLN A 251 -19.46 -9.20 18.80
C GLN A 251 -18.13 -8.50 19.04
N GLU A 252 -17.33 -8.24 17.99
CA GLU A 252 -16.07 -7.50 18.10
C GLU A 252 -16.27 -6.08 18.64
N LEU A 253 -17.37 -5.41 18.24
CA LEU A 253 -17.71 -4.08 18.76
C LEU A 253 -18.16 -4.13 20.22
N LYS A 254 -18.96 -5.13 20.61
CA LYS A 254 -19.34 -5.36 22.01
C LYS A 254 -18.11 -5.61 22.86
N ASP A 255 -17.24 -6.51 22.41
CA ASP A 255 -15.98 -6.83 23.07
C ASP A 255 -15.11 -5.56 23.24
N ALA A 256 -14.99 -4.74 22.20
CA ALA A 256 -14.24 -3.48 22.26
C ALA A 256 -14.85 -2.42 23.20
N LEU A 257 -16.19 -2.34 23.29
CA LEU A 257 -16.88 -1.40 24.17
C LEU A 257 -16.83 -1.82 25.64
N GLU A 258 -16.95 -3.12 25.91
CA GLU A 258 -16.92 -3.69 27.25
C GLU A 258 -15.49 -3.93 27.75
N GLY A 259 -14.48 -3.78 26.88
CA GLY A 259 -13.09 -4.11 27.20
C GLY A 259 -12.88 -5.61 27.43
N THR A 260 -13.74 -6.43 26.83
CA THR A 260 -13.69 -7.90 26.84
C THR A 260 -13.08 -8.43 25.55
N VAL A 261 -12.82 -9.73 25.49
CA VAL A 261 -12.16 -10.38 24.35
C VAL A 261 -12.85 -11.71 24.05
N CYS A 262 -12.99 -12.08 22.78
CA CYS A 262 -13.45 -13.39 22.33
C CYS A 262 -14.84 -13.78 22.88
N GLY A 263 -15.83 -12.89 22.76
CA GLY A 263 -17.20 -13.22 23.11
C GLY A 263 -17.54 -12.99 24.58
N GLY A 264 -17.08 -11.87 25.15
CA GLY A 264 -17.34 -11.53 26.57
C GLY A 264 -16.41 -12.19 27.58
N LYS A 265 -15.30 -12.84 27.17
CA LYS A 265 -14.29 -13.29 28.13
C LYS A 265 -13.51 -12.09 28.69
N VAL A 266 -12.96 -12.26 29.89
CA VAL A 266 -12.24 -11.22 30.65
C VAL A 266 -11.12 -10.63 29.78
N GLY A 267 -11.31 -9.39 29.32
CA GLY A 267 -10.28 -8.64 28.62
C GLY A 267 -9.42 -7.82 29.58
N TYR A 268 -8.48 -7.08 29.02
CA TYR A 268 -7.47 -6.34 29.78
C TYR A 268 -8.07 -5.41 30.84
N GLU A 269 -9.04 -4.58 30.48
CA GLU A 269 -9.63 -3.59 31.40
C GLU A 269 -10.29 -4.27 32.60
N SER A 270 -11.00 -5.37 32.35
CA SER A 270 -11.63 -6.15 33.41
C SER A 270 -10.62 -6.89 34.31
N ALA A 271 -9.51 -7.36 33.74
CA ALA A 271 -8.42 -7.97 34.51
C ALA A 271 -7.68 -6.94 35.37
N LYS A 272 -7.42 -5.75 34.81
CA LYS A 272 -6.78 -4.63 35.50
C LYS A 272 -7.65 -4.11 36.64
N ALA A 273 -8.94 -3.89 36.39
CA ALA A 273 -9.90 -3.46 37.41
C ALA A 273 -9.95 -4.44 38.61
N LYS A 274 -9.88 -5.75 38.34
CA LYS A 274 -9.81 -6.77 39.40
C LYS A 274 -8.53 -6.64 40.23
N VAL A 275 -7.39 -6.42 39.60
CA VAL A 275 -6.09 -6.25 40.29
C VAL A 275 -6.06 -4.95 41.09
N GLU A 276 -6.62 -3.86 40.59
CA GLU A 276 -6.68 -2.58 41.32
C GLU A 276 -7.67 -2.61 42.49
N SER A 277 -8.67 -3.49 42.45
CA SER A 277 -9.65 -3.69 43.53
C SER A 277 -9.21 -4.67 44.63
N ALA A 278 -8.13 -5.43 44.39
CA ALA A 278 -7.60 -6.46 45.30
C ALA A 278 -6.42 -5.92 46.11
#